data_AF-A0A6N7D2R0-F1
#
_entry.id   AF-A0A6N7D2R0-F1
#
_cell.length_a   1.000
_cell.length_b   1.000
_cell.length_c   1.000
_cell.angle_alpha   90.00
_cell.angle_beta   90.00
_cell.angle_gamma   90.00
#
_symmetry.space_group_name_H-M   'P 1'
#
loop_
_entity.id
_entity.type
_entity.pdbx_description
1 polymer ?
#
loop_
_entity_poly.entity_id
_entity_poly.type
_entity_poly.pdbx_seq_one_letter_code
_entity_poly.pdbx_strand_id
1 'polypeptide(L)'
;MAGSACALGCPAPARARLQGFDAWLLPTVPLLASPLAELEADDDRFSATNALALRNPSVLNFFDGCALTLPCGEPGALPVGLSVAGLHGADARVLRIGRAVEAVLATAD
;
A
#
# COMPACT_ATOMS: atom_id res chain seq x y z
N MET A 1 13.75 -5.87 -26.27
CA MET A 1 14.21 -4.51 -25.93
C MET A 1 13.11 -3.79 -25.16
N ALA A 2 13.15 -3.84 -23.83
CA ALA A 2 12.22 -3.08 -22.97
C ALA A 2 12.99 -1.85 -22.46
N GLY A 3 12.98 -0.79 -23.27
CA GLY A 3 13.75 0.42 -23.05
C GLY A 3 13.17 1.32 -21.96
N SER A 4 14.02 1.65 -20.98
CA SER A 4 14.40 3.02 -20.57
C SER A 4 13.35 4.08 -20.15
N ALA A 5 12.04 3.85 -20.25
CA ALA A 5 11.04 4.89 -19.93
C ALA A 5 10.58 4.91 -18.46
N CYS A 6 10.94 3.90 -17.66
CA CYS A 6 10.35 3.60 -16.35
C CYS A 6 11.12 4.19 -15.16
N ALA A 7 11.83 5.32 -15.34
CA ALA A 7 12.87 5.78 -14.41
C ALA A 7 12.76 7.25 -13.96
N LEU A 8 11.74 8.00 -14.37
CA LEU A 8 11.75 9.47 -14.17
C LEU A 8 11.24 9.95 -12.80
N GLY A 9 10.70 9.09 -11.93
CA GLY A 9 10.15 9.52 -10.63
C GLY A 9 10.62 8.77 -9.37
N CYS A 10 11.27 7.62 -9.48
CA CYS A 10 11.71 6.85 -8.31
C CYS A 10 13.16 7.17 -7.90
N PRO A 11 13.46 7.47 -6.62
CA PRO A 11 14.83 7.64 -6.15
C PRO A 11 15.70 6.40 -6.45
N ALA A 12 16.87 6.61 -7.08
CA ALA A 12 17.78 5.52 -7.48
C ALA A 12 18.11 4.48 -6.38
N PRO A 13 18.29 4.85 -5.09
CA PRO A 13 18.55 3.88 -4.03
C PRO A 13 17.36 2.94 -3.73
N ALA A 14 16.12 3.40 -3.95
CA ALA A 14 14.92 2.59 -3.75
C ALA A 14 14.79 1.56 -4.88
N ARG A 15 15.00 2.01 -6.12
CA ARG A 15 15.00 1.13 -7.30
C ARG A 15 15.99 -0.02 -7.16
N ALA A 16 17.22 0.26 -6.73
CA ALA A 16 18.26 -0.76 -6.54
C ALA A 16 17.85 -1.82 -5.50
N ARG A 17 17.22 -1.42 -4.39
CA ARG A 17 16.76 -2.34 -3.35
C ARG A 17 15.59 -3.23 -3.79
N LEU A 18 14.78 -2.74 -4.73
CA LEU A 18 13.62 -3.45 -5.25
C LEU A 18 13.94 -4.26 -6.51
N GLN A 19 15.19 -4.23 -7.00
CA GLN A 19 15.61 -5.07 -8.11
C GLN A 19 15.46 -6.55 -7.75
N GLY A 20 14.89 -7.33 -8.67
CA GLY A 20 14.67 -8.76 -8.50
C GLY A 20 13.33 -9.13 -7.86
N PHE A 21 12.55 -8.15 -7.40
CA PHE A 21 11.18 -8.37 -6.90
C PHE A 21 10.15 -7.87 -7.92
N ASP A 22 9.06 -8.62 -8.08
CA ASP A 22 7.95 -8.24 -8.95
C ASP A 22 6.99 -7.22 -8.31
N ALA A 23 6.92 -7.23 -6.98
CA ALA A 23 6.14 -6.34 -6.12
C ALA A 23 6.67 -6.44 -4.68
N TRP A 24 6.27 -5.51 -3.81
CA TRP A 24 6.46 -5.63 -2.36
C TRP A 24 5.11 -5.55 -1.62
N LEU A 25 5.07 -6.18 -0.44
CA LEU A 25 3.89 -6.27 0.40
C LEU A 25 4.08 -5.47 1.68
N LEU A 26 3.01 -4.85 2.15
CA LEU A 26 2.96 -4.10 3.41
C LEU A 26 1.52 -3.96 3.91
N PRO A 27 1.27 -3.81 5.22
CA PRO A 27 -0.01 -3.30 5.69
C PRO A 27 -0.30 -1.96 5.01
N THR A 28 -1.54 -1.75 4.57
CA THR A 28 -1.91 -0.50 3.88
C THR A 28 -1.74 0.69 4.82
N VAL A 29 -2.25 0.55 6.05
CA VAL A 29 -2.12 1.53 7.14
C VAL A 29 -1.80 0.80 8.45
N PRO A 30 -1.11 1.43 9.41
CA PRO A 30 -0.64 0.78 10.63
C PRO A 30 -1.62 0.84 11.82
N LEU A 31 -2.89 1.17 11.60
CA LEU A 31 -3.90 1.29 12.65
C LEU A 31 -5.28 0.84 12.14
N LEU A 32 -6.17 0.51 13.08
CA LEU A 32 -7.60 0.34 12.80
C LEU A 32 -8.29 1.71 12.68
N ALA A 33 -9.47 1.72 12.10
CA ALA A 33 -10.28 2.92 11.98
C ALA A 33 -10.63 3.50 13.36
N SER A 34 -10.28 4.77 13.58
CA SER A 34 -10.69 5.53 14.77
C SER A 34 -12.13 6.07 14.60
N PRO A 35 -12.90 6.21 15.69
CA PRO A 35 -14.21 6.87 15.65
C PRO A 35 -14.10 8.31 15.12
N LEU A 36 -15.02 8.70 14.23
CA LEU A 36 -14.98 10.03 13.60
C LEU A 36 -15.13 11.16 14.63
N ALA A 37 -16.09 11.04 15.55
CA ALA A 37 -16.37 12.05 16.57
C ALA A 37 -15.16 12.36 17.46
N GLU A 38 -14.27 11.38 17.65
CA GLU A 38 -13.01 11.59 18.34
C GLU A 38 -12.07 12.47 17.53
N LEU A 39 -11.89 12.18 16.23
CA LEU A 39 -11.02 12.99 15.38
C LEU A 39 -11.53 14.43 15.21
N GLU A 40 -12.85 14.65 15.20
CA GLU A 40 -13.45 15.99 15.06
C GLU A 40 -13.31 16.86 16.32
N ALA A 41 -13.21 16.25 17.50
CA ALA A 41 -13.17 16.96 18.76
C ALA A 41 -11.75 17.42 19.18
N ASP A 42 -10.70 16.93 18.52
CA ASP A 42 -9.30 17.13 18.91
C ASP A 42 -8.36 17.14 17.69
N ASP A 43 -7.89 18.33 17.31
CA ASP A 43 -7.02 18.56 16.15
C ASP A 43 -5.63 17.89 16.29
N ASP A 44 -5.10 17.79 17.51
CA ASP A 44 -3.81 17.14 17.77
C ASP A 44 -3.96 15.61 17.59
N ARG A 45 -5.07 15.04 18.08
CA ARG A 45 -5.41 13.63 17.84
C ARG A 45 -5.64 13.35 16.36
N PHE A 46 -6.33 14.23 15.64
CA PHE A 46 -6.49 14.12 14.19
C PHE A 46 -5.12 14.11 13.51
N SER A 47 -4.27 15.09 13.82
CA SER A 47 -2.95 15.24 13.21
C SER A 47 -2.07 14.01 13.42
N ALA A 48 -2.05 13.47 14.64
CA ALA A 48 -1.31 12.26 14.98
C ALA A 48 -1.87 11.01 14.26
N THR A 49 -3.19 10.84 14.25
CA THR A 49 -3.86 9.72 13.59
C THR A 49 -3.65 9.75 12.07
N ASN A 50 -3.80 10.93 11.46
CA ASN A 50 -3.60 11.12 10.02
C ASN A 50 -2.14 10.86 9.62
N ALA A 51 -1.17 11.35 10.39
CA ALA A 51 0.24 11.07 10.15
C ALA A 51 0.55 9.56 10.19
N LEU A 52 -0.04 8.83 11.15
CA LEU A 52 0.09 7.37 11.22
C LEU A 52 -0.60 6.67 10.04
N ALA A 53 -1.83 7.07 9.69
CA ALA A 53 -2.57 6.50 8.57
C ALA A 53 -1.81 6.66 7.25
N LEU A 54 -1.16 7.82 7.05
CA LEU A 54 -0.40 8.12 5.85
C LEU A 54 1.04 7.59 5.86
N ARG A 55 1.52 6.98 6.95
CA ARG A 55 2.90 6.49 7.09
C ARG A 55 3.34 5.60 5.93
N ASN A 56 2.53 4.62 5.56
CA ASN A 56 2.88 3.66 4.51
C ASN A 56 2.53 4.19 3.10
N PRO A 57 1.32 4.73 2.84
CA PRO A 57 0.96 5.26 1.52
C PRO A 57 1.89 6.40 1.05
N SER A 58 2.33 7.27 1.97
CA SER A 58 3.23 8.36 1.62
C SER A 58 4.61 7.88 1.13
N VAL A 59 5.10 6.75 1.63
CA VAL A 59 6.35 6.15 1.14
C VAL A 59 6.19 5.68 -0.31
N LEU A 60 5.04 5.10 -0.65
CA LEU A 60 4.74 4.65 -2.01
C LEU A 60 4.64 5.83 -2.96
N ASN A 61 3.93 6.89 -2.55
CA ASN A 61 3.83 8.15 -3.31
C ASN A 61 5.22 8.78 -3.51
N PHE A 62 6.06 8.80 -2.47
CA PHE A 62 7.42 9.34 -2.55
C PHE A 62 8.31 8.58 -3.53
N PHE A 63 8.09 7.26 -3.71
CA PHE A 63 8.81 6.46 -4.71
C PHE A 63 8.22 6.55 -6.12
N ASP A 64 7.21 7.39 -6.33
CA ASP A 64 6.42 7.43 -7.57
C ASP A 64 5.89 6.03 -7.93
N GLY A 65 5.44 5.29 -6.91
CA GLY A 65 4.94 3.93 -7.04
C GLY A 65 3.42 3.87 -7.27
N CYS A 66 2.94 2.67 -7.52
CA CYS A 66 1.51 2.34 -7.53
C CYS A 66 1.22 1.17 -6.59
N ALA A 67 0.01 1.09 -6.05
CA ALA A 67 -0.37 -0.01 -5.16
C ALA A 67 -1.85 -0.36 -5.23
N LEU A 68 -2.15 -1.63 -4.97
CA LEU A 68 -3.49 -2.18 -4.78
C LEU A 68 -3.64 -2.64 -3.33
N THR A 69 -4.71 -2.24 -2.66
CA THR A 69 -5.05 -2.76 -1.33
C THR A 69 -6.11 -3.86 -1.44
N LEU A 70 -5.82 -4.99 -0.80
CA LEU A 70 -6.71 -6.14 -0.69
C LEU A 70 -7.20 -6.28 0.76
N PRO A 71 -8.48 -6.61 1.01
CA PRO A 71 -8.94 -6.96 2.34
C PRO A 71 -8.29 -8.27 2.79
N CYS A 72 -7.79 -8.31 4.03
CA CYS A 72 -7.12 -9.49 4.59
C CYS A 72 -7.42 -9.69 6.09
N GLY A 73 -8.55 -9.17 6.55
CA GLY A 73 -9.00 -9.27 7.94
C GLY A 73 -10.09 -10.32 8.13
N GLU A 74 -10.31 -10.70 9.38
CA GLU A 74 -11.33 -11.66 9.78
C GLU A 74 -12.75 -11.14 9.53
N PRO A 75 -13.70 -12.00 9.12
CA PRO A 75 -15.11 -11.64 9.01
C PRO A 75 -15.65 -11.07 10.32
N GLY A 76 -16.33 -9.92 10.24
CA GLY A 76 -16.94 -9.27 11.41
C GLY A 76 -15.98 -8.45 12.28
N ALA A 77 -14.67 -8.49 12.02
CA ALA A 77 -13.72 -7.55 12.60
C ALA A 77 -13.67 -6.22 11.81
N LEU A 78 -13.02 -5.21 12.37
CA LEU A 78 -12.72 -3.99 11.61
C LEU A 78 -11.82 -4.33 10.41
N PRO A 79 -12.11 -3.78 9.20
CA PRO A 79 -11.32 -4.10 8.01
C PRO A 79 -9.84 -3.73 8.16
N VAL A 80 -8.97 -4.64 7.74
CA VAL A 80 -7.54 -4.38 7.55
C VAL A 80 -7.15 -4.71 6.12
N GLY A 81 -6.15 -4.00 5.59
CA GLY A 81 -5.74 -4.09 4.20
C GLY A 81 -4.28 -4.46 4.02
N LEU A 82 -4.01 -5.36 3.09
CA LEU A 82 -2.67 -5.68 2.57
C LEU A 82 -2.46 -4.95 1.24
N SER A 83 -1.45 -4.09 1.17
CA SER A 83 -1.06 -3.46 -0.10
C SER A 83 -0.07 -4.35 -0.86
N VAL A 84 -0.35 -4.54 -2.16
CA VAL A 84 0.59 -5.00 -3.18
C VAL A 84 1.09 -3.78 -3.93
N ALA A 85 2.39 -3.48 -3.85
CA ALA A 85 2.96 -2.26 -4.39
C ALA A 85 4.04 -2.53 -5.45
N GLY A 86 4.15 -1.61 -6.39
CA GLY A 86 5.14 -1.59 -7.46
C GLY A 86 5.66 -0.18 -7.71
N LEU A 87 6.74 -0.09 -8.51
CA LEU A 87 7.27 1.19 -8.98
C LEU A 87 6.40 1.78 -10.09
N HIS A 88 6.66 3.04 -10.44
CA HIS A 88 6.05 3.77 -11.56
C HIS A 88 5.75 2.87 -12.77
N GLY A 89 4.50 2.92 -13.27
CA GLY A 89 4.07 2.20 -14.47
C GLY A 89 3.90 0.69 -14.29
N ALA A 90 3.98 0.16 -13.07
CA ALA A 90 3.80 -1.26 -12.78
C ALA A 90 2.33 -1.67 -12.57
N ASP A 91 1.34 -0.81 -12.83
CA ASP A 91 -0.08 -0.98 -12.50
C ASP A 91 -0.64 -2.33 -13.00
N ALA A 92 -0.43 -2.64 -14.27
CA ALA A 92 -0.89 -3.91 -14.85
C ALA A 92 -0.20 -5.14 -14.25
N ARG A 93 1.02 -5.01 -13.71
CA ARG A 93 1.70 -6.08 -12.96
C ARG A 93 1.13 -6.18 -11.55
N VAL A 94 1.00 -5.06 -10.84
CA VAL A 94 0.43 -4.98 -9.50
C VAL A 94 -0.97 -5.57 -9.46
N LEU A 95 -1.85 -5.22 -10.41
CA LEU A 95 -3.21 -5.77 -10.50
C LEU A 95 -3.22 -7.28 -10.78
N ARG A 96 -2.32 -7.78 -11.64
CA ARG A 96 -2.21 -9.24 -11.90
C ARG A 96 -1.77 -10.01 -10.66
N ILE A 97 -0.77 -9.51 -9.95
CA ILE A 97 -0.31 -10.11 -8.69
C ILE A 97 -1.42 -10.02 -7.65
N GLY A 98 -2.08 -8.87 -7.56
CA GLY A 98 -3.21 -8.62 -6.67
C GLY A 98 -4.32 -9.64 -6.82
N ARG A 99 -4.72 -9.96 -8.05
CA ARG A 99 -5.73 -11.00 -8.31
C ARG A 99 -5.30 -12.39 -7.85
N ALA A 100 -4.01 -12.73 -7.96
CA ALA A 100 -3.50 -13.99 -7.45
C ALA A 100 -3.49 -14.02 -5.91
N VAL A 101 -3.10 -12.91 -5.27
CA VAL A 101 -3.10 -12.77 -3.80
C VAL A 101 -4.53 -12.82 -3.25
N GLU A 102 -5.46 -12.09 -3.86
CA GLU A 102 -6.89 -12.09 -3.50
C GLU A 102 -7.48 -13.50 -3.52
N ALA A 103 -7.16 -14.30 -4.53
CA ALA A 103 -7.63 -15.68 -4.64
C ALA A 103 -7.14 -16.57 -3.48
N VAL A 104 -5.91 -16.34 -2.99
CA VAL A 104 -5.37 -17.08 -1.83
C VAL A 104 -6.03 -16.60 -0.53
N LEU A 105 -6.19 -15.29 -0.36
CA LEU A 105 -6.83 -14.70 0.82
C LEU A 105 -8.30 -15.14 0.95
N ALA A 106 -9.02 -15.27 -0.16
CA ALA A 106 -10.40 -15.73 -0.18
C ALA A 106 -10.58 -17.23 0.14
N THR A 107 -9.48 -18.01 0.20
CA THR A 107 -9.51 -19.44 0.55
C THR A 107 -9.02 -19.71 1.98
N ALA A 108 -8.60 -18.68 2.70
CA ALA A 108 -8.21 -18.79 4.09
C ALA A 108 -9.47 -18.71 4.98
N ASP A 109 -10.26 -19.79 4.95
CA ASP A 109 -11.37 -20.10 5.86
C ASP A 109 -11.07 -21.41 6.61
#